data_AF-A0A0M8Y119-F1
#
_entry.id   AF-A0A0M8Y119-F1
#
_cell.length_a   1.000
_cell.length_b   1.000
_cell.length_c   1.000
_cell.angle_alpha   90.00
_cell.angle_beta   90.00
_cell.angle_gamma   90.00
#
_symmetry.space_group_name_H-M   'P 1'
#
loop_
_entity.id
_entity.type
_entity.pdbx_description
1 polymer ?
#
loop_
_entity_poly.entity_id
_entity_poly.type
_entity_poly.pdbx_seq_one_letter_code
_entity_poly.pdbx_strand_id
1 'polypeptide(L)'
;MLLGASLLVGCASQASHTLPVDPGHPGTSTQTATPNPPPPTDFPVNAVPRPIVLFLPKLVTVEWRGLGEEKLAVGYGYRFTGVEPPAPAPAPVVLPDGTTTFPLIGVRDALTAMSADAREGEPLELVNAELGKAVFNTDRGDLELPAWLFRSSFGSVYAWPAVTPAAFWKQGEVIDGSHHAKTSDGVELEVELGAAPSPCHPDETPAVNEPVVTETETSVVIGVRTIGTVGQCARAAIYRSQYYPVKLSRPLGSRVLVFEEDSTIIPVTRN
;
A
#
# COMPACT_ATOMS: atom_id res chain seq x y z
N MET A 1 54.28 -24.39 -32.53
CA MET A 1 54.07 -25.53 -33.44
C MET A 1 52.62 -25.96 -33.27
N LEU A 2 51.84 -25.90 -34.37
CA LEU A 2 50.39 -26.13 -34.54
C LEU A 2 49.43 -25.18 -33.79
N LEU A 3 48.79 -24.19 -34.43
CA LEU A 3 47.72 -24.20 -35.46
C LEU A 3 46.44 -24.93 -35.05
N GLY A 4 45.34 -24.17 -34.98
CA GLY A 4 43.98 -24.67 -34.84
C GLY A 4 42.96 -23.53 -34.87
N ALA A 5 42.79 -22.92 -36.05
CA ALA A 5 41.69 -22.00 -36.33
C ALA A 5 40.42 -22.79 -36.64
N SER A 6 39.26 -22.31 -36.17
CA SER A 6 37.94 -22.67 -36.72
C SER A 6 37.00 -21.48 -36.60
N LEU A 7 36.79 -20.82 -37.73
CA LEU A 7 35.65 -19.97 -38.04
C LEU A 7 34.44 -20.86 -38.30
N LEU A 8 33.29 -20.56 -37.71
CA LEU A 8 32.00 -20.87 -38.31
C LEU A 8 31.01 -19.72 -38.05
N VAL A 9 30.58 -19.17 -39.18
CA VAL A 9 29.58 -18.12 -39.37
C VAL A 9 28.19 -18.71 -39.15
N GLY A 10 27.31 -17.96 -38.49
CA GLY A 10 25.90 -18.32 -38.33
C GLY A 10 25.05 -17.09 -38.03
N CYS A 11 24.81 -16.27 -39.05
CA CYS A 11 23.74 -15.27 -39.02
C CYS A 11 22.39 -16.00 -39.10
N ALA A 12 21.65 -16.07 -37.99
CA ALA A 12 20.24 -16.42 -38.01
C ALA A 12 19.42 -15.15 -37.85
N SER A 13 18.78 -14.75 -38.96
CA SER A 13 17.75 -13.73 -39.05
C SER A 13 16.61 -14.04 -38.09
N GLN A 14 16.39 -13.20 -37.07
CA GLN A 14 15.13 -13.20 -36.34
C GLN A 14 14.04 -12.68 -37.28
N ALA A 15 13.09 -13.56 -37.60
CA ALA A 15 11.87 -13.20 -38.27
C ALA A 15 11.11 -12.17 -37.40
N SER A 16 10.93 -10.98 -37.94
CA SER A 16 9.97 -10.02 -37.42
C SER A 16 8.58 -10.66 -37.48
N HIS A 17 8.08 -11.15 -36.36
CA HIS A 17 6.67 -11.44 -36.20
C HIS A 17 5.92 -10.10 -36.20
N THR A 18 5.56 -9.64 -37.40
CA THR A 18 4.52 -8.63 -37.55
C THR A 18 3.21 -9.27 -37.12
N LEU A 19 2.75 -8.92 -35.92
CA LEU A 19 1.37 -9.17 -35.52
C LEU A 19 0.45 -8.48 -36.54
N PRO A 20 -0.60 -9.14 -37.04
CA PRO A 20 -1.60 -8.48 -37.88
C PRO A 20 -2.26 -7.38 -37.05
N VAL A 21 -2.02 -6.12 -37.42
CA VAL A 21 -2.84 -5.01 -36.95
C VAL A 21 -4.14 -5.12 -37.73
N ASP A 22 -5.20 -5.58 -37.07
CA ASP A 22 -6.55 -5.62 -37.63
C ASP A 22 -7.00 -4.18 -37.92
N PRO A 23 -7.17 -3.78 -39.20
CA PRO A 23 -7.54 -2.43 -39.55
C PRO A 23 -9.06 -2.30 -39.45
N GLY A 24 -9.50 -1.96 -38.23
CA GLY A 24 -10.74 -1.23 -38.04
C GLY A 24 -11.91 -2.09 -37.58
N HIS A 25 -12.21 -1.99 -36.29
CA HIS A 25 -13.56 -1.77 -35.80
C HIS A 25 -13.47 -0.69 -34.70
N PRO A 26 -14.13 0.48 -34.84
CA PRO A 26 -14.40 1.34 -33.69
C PRO A 26 -15.36 0.59 -32.76
N GLY A 27 -14.79 -0.20 -31.85
CA GLY A 27 -15.54 -0.91 -30.84
C GLY A 27 -16.07 0.09 -29.83
N THR A 28 -17.31 0.54 -29.99
CA THR A 28 -18.07 1.20 -28.93
C THR A 28 -18.35 0.17 -27.84
N SER A 29 -17.39 -0.07 -26.94
CA SER A 29 -17.63 -0.91 -25.77
C SER A 29 -18.39 -0.09 -24.73
N THR A 30 -19.73 -0.10 -24.80
CA THR A 30 -20.55 0.32 -23.66
C THR A 30 -20.47 -0.81 -22.63
N GLN A 31 -19.44 -0.78 -21.78
CA GLN A 31 -19.30 -1.76 -20.71
C GLN A 31 -20.25 -1.38 -19.58
N THR A 32 -21.52 -1.77 -19.70
CA THR A 32 -22.48 -1.73 -18.59
C THR A 32 -22.17 -2.92 -17.68
N ALA A 33 -21.09 -2.83 -16.91
CA ALA A 33 -20.84 -3.80 -15.85
C ALA A 33 -21.96 -3.65 -14.82
N THR A 34 -22.71 -4.73 -14.62
CA THR A 34 -23.55 -4.83 -13.42
C THR A 34 -22.57 -4.95 -12.25
N PRO A 35 -22.67 -4.10 -11.19
CA PRO A 35 -21.73 -4.17 -10.09
C PRO A 35 -21.79 -5.58 -9.50
N ASN A 36 -20.65 -6.28 -9.54
CA ASN A 36 -20.56 -7.57 -8.86
C ASN A 36 -20.71 -7.30 -7.36
N PRO A 37 -21.40 -8.16 -6.60
CA PRO A 37 -21.42 -8.03 -5.16
C PRO A 37 -19.96 -8.03 -4.68
N PRO A 38 -19.57 -7.05 -3.86
CA PRO A 38 -18.19 -6.94 -3.43
C PRO A 38 -17.76 -8.21 -2.72
N PRO A 39 -16.52 -8.68 -2.91
CA PRO A 39 -16.03 -9.81 -2.15
C PRO A 39 -16.15 -9.51 -0.65
N PRO A 40 -16.59 -10.48 0.17
CA PRO A 40 -16.68 -10.27 1.61
C PRO A 40 -15.31 -9.87 2.16
N THR A 41 -15.23 -8.76 2.88
CA THR A 41 -14.08 -8.49 3.72
C THR A 41 -14.21 -9.28 5.00
N ASP A 42 -13.20 -10.07 5.35
CA ASP A 42 -13.08 -10.75 6.66
C ASP A 42 -12.65 -9.78 7.78
N PHE A 43 -12.80 -8.47 7.53
CA PHE A 43 -12.44 -7.43 8.47
C PHE A 43 -13.40 -7.43 9.68
N PRO A 44 -12.90 -7.59 10.92
CA PRO A 44 -13.74 -7.74 12.10
C PRO A 44 -14.24 -6.36 12.60
N VAL A 45 -15.24 -5.80 11.91
CA VAL A 45 -15.80 -4.46 12.19
C VAL A 45 -16.29 -4.28 13.65
N ASN A 46 -16.68 -5.37 14.31
CA ASN A 46 -17.23 -5.40 15.67
C ASN A 46 -16.18 -5.74 16.75
N ALA A 47 -14.92 -5.95 16.38
CA ALA A 47 -13.87 -6.19 17.37
C ALA A 47 -13.61 -4.93 18.22
N VAL A 48 -13.27 -5.14 19.49
CA VAL A 48 -12.98 -4.07 20.45
C VAL A 48 -11.64 -4.37 21.13
N PRO A 49 -10.58 -3.57 20.89
CA PRO A 49 -10.52 -2.48 19.91
C PRO A 49 -10.65 -2.99 18.47
N ARG A 50 -11.12 -2.14 17.55
CA ARG A 50 -11.10 -2.44 16.13
C ARG A 50 -9.65 -2.57 15.66
N PRO A 51 -9.26 -3.65 14.95
CA PRO A 51 -7.91 -3.80 14.44
C PRO A 51 -7.46 -2.65 13.54
N ILE A 52 -6.17 -2.35 13.62
CA ILE A 52 -5.49 -1.35 12.80
C ILE A 52 -5.04 -2.04 11.51
N VAL A 53 -5.36 -1.46 10.35
CA VAL A 53 -4.78 -1.90 9.08
C VAL A 53 -3.51 -1.09 8.85
N LEU A 54 -2.38 -1.75 8.61
CA LEU A 54 -1.13 -1.08 8.29
C LEU A 54 -0.93 -1.00 6.78
N PHE A 55 -0.45 0.14 6.31
CA PHE A 55 0.00 0.33 4.94
C PHE A 55 1.53 0.37 4.89
N LEU A 56 2.09 0.06 3.72
CA LEU A 56 3.52 0.20 3.50
C LEU A 56 3.99 1.67 3.68
N PRO A 57 5.24 1.87 4.14
CA PRO A 57 6.15 0.86 4.69
C PRO A 57 5.89 0.60 6.19
N LYS A 58 6.04 -0.66 6.64
CA LYS A 58 5.97 -1.02 8.07
C LYS A 58 7.18 -0.54 8.87
N LEU A 59 8.35 -0.60 8.24
CA LEU A 59 9.60 -0.07 8.79
C LEU A 59 9.76 1.36 8.28
N VAL A 60 9.69 2.33 9.17
CA VAL A 60 9.74 3.75 8.83
C VAL A 60 11.13 4.29 9.11
N THR A 61 11.71 5.03 8.18
CA THR A 61 12.94 5.79 8.43
C THR A 61 12.59 7.11 9.11
N VAL A 62 13.00 7.28 10.36
CA VAL A 62 12.75 8.50 11.16
C VAL A 62 13.85 9.53 10.92
N GLU A 63 15.10 9.08 10.92
CA GLU A 63 16.26 9.93 10.66
C GLU A 63 17.17 9.21 9.66
N TRP A 64 17.45 9.84 8.52
CA TRP A 64 18.33 9.27 7.51
C TRP A 64 19.71 9.94 7.54
N ARG A 65 20.75 9.18 7.87
CA ARG A 65 22.16 9.59 7.74
C ARG A 65 22.97 8.69 6.81
N GLY A 66 22.35 7.62 6.32
CA GLY A 66 22.97 6.53 5.59
C GLY A 66 23.56 6.85 4.23
N LEU A 67 24.58 6.07 3.89
CA LEU A 67 25.15 5.95 2.55
C LEU A 67 24.47 4.82 1.76
N GLY A 68 24.87 4.61 0.50
CA GLY A 68 24.31 3.54 -0.35
C GLY A 68 24.46 2.13 0.24
N GLU A 69 25.53 1.89 1.01
CA GLU A 69 25.78 0.62 1.70
C GLU A 69 24.69 0.29 2.72
N GLU A 70 24.23 1.27 3.50
CA GLU A 70 23.15 1.07 4.47
C GLU A 70 21.84 0.67 3.78
N LYS A 71 21.53 1.28 2.62
CA LYS A 71 20.33 0.91 1.82
C LYS A 71 20.37 -0.54 1.35
N LEU A 72 21.55 -1.03 0.97
CA LEU A 72 21.72 -2.42 0.57
C LEU A 72 21.56 -3.36 1.78
N ALA A 73 22.17 -3.01 2.92
CA ALA A 73 22.16 -3.80 4.15
C ALA A 73 20.76 -3.98 4.75
N VAL A 74 19.88 -2.98 4.63
CA VAL A 74 18.45 -3.07 5.04
C VAL A 74 17.76 -4.30 4.40
N GLY A 75 18.09 -4.64 3.16
CA GLY A 75 17.50 -5.79 2.48
C GLY A 75 18.07 -7.16 2.87
N TYR A 76 19.09 -7.19 3.75
CA TYR A 76 19.75 -8.41 4.25
C TYR A 76 19.40 -8.70 5.73
N GLY A 77 18.41 -8.00 6.28
CA GLY A 77 17.97 -8.15 7.66
C GLY A 77 18.78 -7.33 8.65
N TYR A 78 18.64 -7.64 9.94
CA TYR A 78 19.15 -6.80 11.02
C TYR A 78 19.89 -7.62 12.09
N ARG A 79 20.99 -7.07 12.58
CA ARG A 79 21.75 -7.61 13.71
C ARG A 79 21.85 -6.55 14.79
N PHE A 80 21.40 -6.87 16.01
CA PHE A 80 21.49 -5.97 17.14
C PHE A 80 22.70 -6.28 18.01
N THR A 81 23.55 -5.29 18.24
CA THR A 81 24.78 -5.38 19.06
C THR A 81 24.76 -4.49 20.29
N GLY A 82 23.69 -3.70 20.45
CA GLY A 82 23.47 -2.85 21.62
C GLY A 82 23.03 -3.62 22.87
N VAL A 83 22.84 -2.87 23.96
CA VAL A 83 22.23 -3.41 25.19
C VAL A 83 20.73 -3.45 25.00
N GLU A 84 20.12 -4.62 25.22
CA GLU A 84 18.68 -4.81 25.08
C GLU A 84 17.93 -4.05 26.19
N PRO A 85 16.98 -3.16 25.85
CA PRO A 85 16.09 -2.53 26.83
C PRO A 85 15.22 -3.57 27.55
N PRO A 86 14.70 -3.26 28.75
CA PRO A 86 13.74 -4.13 29.41
C PRO A 86 12.48 -4.30 28.56
N ALA A 87 11.77 -5.42 28.76
CA ALA A 87 10.49 -5.65 28.13
C ALA A 87 9.51 -4.52 28.48
N PRO A 88 8.87 -3.90 27.47
CA PRO A 88 8.02 -2.75 27.70
C PRO A 88 6.69 -3.14 28.34
N ALA A 89 6.20 -2.29 29.25
CA ALA A 89 4.83 -2.42 29.76
C ALA A 89 3.81 -2.08 28.66
N PRO A 90 2.56 -2.57 28.75
CA PRO A 90 1.49 -2.12 27.87
C PRO A 90 1.34 -0.59 27.87
N ALA A 91 1.10 0.00 26.69
CA ALA A 91 1.03 1.45 26.51
C ALA A 91 -0.32 1.89 25.92
N PRO A 92 -0.84 3.06 26.33
CA PRO A 92 -2.04 3.63 25.73
C PRO A 92 -1.76 4.17 24.32
N VAL A 93 -2.68 3.91 23.41
CA VAL A 93 -2.70 4.42 22.04
C VAL A 93 -4.00 5.17 21.82
N VAL A 94 -3.90 6.40 21.34
CA VAL A 94 -5.06 7.22 20.98
C VAL A 94 -5.48 6.85 19.57
N LEU A 95 -6.65 6.23 19.43
CA LEU A 95 -7.26 5.89 18.16
C LEU A 95 -8.43 6.86 17.87
N PRO A 96 -8.89 6.96 16.61
CA PRO A 96 -10.05 7.81 16.27
C PRO A 96 -11.35 7.44 16.98
N ASP A 97 -11.47 6.21 17.48
CA ASP A 97 -12.62 5.66 18.23
C ASP A 97 -12.41 5.66 19.75
N GLY A 98 -11.23 6.05 20.24
CA GLY A 98 -10.94 6.14 21.68
C GLY A 98 -9.51 5.75 22.03
N THR A 99 -9.16 5.86 23.30
CA THR A 99 -7.84 5.39 23.78
C THR A 99 -7.91 3.92 24.17
N THR A 100 -6.99 3.10 23.67
CA THR A 100 -6.87 1.69 24.05
C THR A 100 -5.44 1.37 24.50
N THR A 101 -5.30 0.57 25.55
CA THR A 101 -4.01 0.06 26.01
C THR A 101 -3.66 -1.21 25.26
N PHE A 102 -2.51 -1.21 24.58
CA PHE A 102 -2.02 -2.38 23.87
C PHE A 102 -0.81 -3.00 24.57
N PRO A 103 -0.71 -4.34 24.58
CA PRO A 103 0.55 -5.00 24.92
C PRO A 103 1.60 -4.65 23.85
N LEU A 104 2.85 -4.62 24.27
CA LEU A 104 4.00 -4.28 23.43
C LEU A 104 4.97 -5.47 23.32
N ILE A 105 5.61 -5.61 22.16
CA ILE A 105 6.63 -6.64 21.88
C ILE A 105 8.01 -6.18 22.34
N GLY A 106 8.91 -7.13 22.62
CA GLY A 106 10.31 -6.84 22.91
C GLY A 106 11.14 -6.50 21.65
N VAL A 107 12.38 -6.07 21.86
CA VAL A 107 13.33 -5.80 20.76
C VAL A 107 13.58 -7.04 19.91
N ARG A 108 13.75 -8.21 20.51
CA ARG A 108 13.99 -9.46 19.75
C ARG A 108 12.85 -9.84 18.82
N ASP A 109 11.62 -9.69 19.28
CA ASP A 109 10.44 -9.97 18.47
C ASP A 109 10.34 -9.00 17.30
N ALA A 110 10.63 -7.71 17.54
CA ALA A 110 10.69 -6.70 16.50
C ALA A 110 11.78 -7.02 15.46
N LEU A 111 13.00 -7.36 15.88
CA LEU A 111 14.10 -7.72 14.98
C LEU A 111 13.80 -8.97 14.15
N THR A 112 13.17 -9.96 14.78
CA THR A 112 12.74 -11.20 14.12
C THR A 112 11.73 -10.88 13.02
N ALA A 113 10.72 -10.06 13.34
CA ALA A 113 9.70 -9.65 12.36
C ALA A 113 10.28 -8.74 11.26
N MET A 114 11.21 -7.85 11.59
CA MET A 114 11.91 -6.99 10.63
C MET A 114 12.75 -7.79 9.63
N SER A 115 13.28 -8.95 10.04
CA SER A 115 14.15 -9.80 9.23
C SER A 115 13.41 -10.97 8.57
N ALA A 116 12.08 -11.03 8.64
CA ALA A 116 11.30 -12.18 8.16
C ALA A 116 11.50 -12.46 6.66
N ASP A 117 11.63 -11.41 5.86
CA ASP A 117 11.83 -11.48 4.40
C ASP A 117 13.27 -11.11 3.98
N ALA A 118 14.23 -11.21 4.91
CA ALA A 118 15.62 -10.87 4.65
C ALA A 118 16.24 -11.79 3.59
N ARG A 119 16.99 -11.20 2.66
CA ARG A 119 17.81 -11.95 1.69
C ARG A 119 19.17 -12.30 2.31
N GLU A 120 19.87 -13.26 1.72
CA GLU A 120 21.24 -13.57 2.10
C GLU A 120 22.17 -12.35 1.87
N GLY A 121 22.97 -12.01 2.87
CA GLY A 121 23.93 -10.90 2.83
C GLY A 121 24.39 -10.49 4.23
N GLU A 122 25.20 -9.43 4.32
CA GLU A 122 25.59 -8.86 5.61
C GLU A 122 24.44 -7.99 6.17
N PRO A 123 23.87 -8.34 7.33
CA PRO A 123 22.74 -7.61 7.90
C PRO A 123 23.15 -6.21 8.36
N LEU A 124 22.19 -5.28 8.39
CA LEU A 124 22.41 -3.97 8.97
C LEU A 124 22.64 -4.08 10.48
N GLU A 125 23.74 -3.54 10.97
CA GLU A 125 24.02 -3.47 12.40
C GLU A 125 23.22 -2.34 13.06
N LEU A 126 22.48 -2.70 14.11
CA LEU A 126 21.73 -1.81 14.98
C LEU A 126 22.43 -1.76 16.34
N VAL A 127 22.88 -0.57 16.73
CA VAL A 127 23.74 -0.34 17.90
C VAL A 127 22.97 0.18 19.12
N ASN A 128 21.73 0.66 18.93
CA ASN A 128 20.87 1.09 20.01
C ASN A 128 19.40 0.83 19.67
N ALA A 129 18.58 0.60 20.68
CA ALA A 129 17.14 0.46 20.61
C ALA A 129 16.51 1.23 21.77
N GLU A 130 15.54 2.09 21.48
CA GLU A 130 14.77 2.79 22.51
C GLU A 130 13.28 2.70 22.21
N LEU A 131 12.46 2.60 23.26
CA LEU A 131 11.02 2.67 23.10
C LEU A 131 10.64 4.15 22.96
N GLY A 132 10.00 4.48 21.86
CA GLY A 132 9.48 5.81 21.59
C GLY A 132 8.16 5.72 20.87
N LYS A 133 7.94 6.66 19.95
CA LYS A 133 6.78 6.71 19.09
C LYS A 133 7.18 7.01 17.66
N ALA A 134 6.40 6.52 16.71
CA ALA A 134 6.54 6.88 15.31
C ALA A 134 5.17 6.90 14.64
N VAL A 135 5.09 7.62 13.52
CA VAL A 135 3.87 7.71 12.70
C VAL A 135 3.89 6.59 11.66
N PHE A 136 2.77 5.88 11.55
CA PHE A 136 2.56 4.82 10.56
C PHE A 136 1.30 5.12 9.75
N ASN A 137 1.33 4.76 8.46
CA ASN A 137 0.19 4.89 7.57
C ASN A 137 -0.82 3.78 7.90
N THR A 138 -2.07 4.15 8.19
CA THR A 138 -3.15 3.21 8.51
C THR A 138 -4.40 3.46 7.68
N ASP A 139 -5.39 2.57 7.77
CA ASP A 139 -6.69 2.77 7.14
C ASP A 139 -7.48 3.98 7.69
N ARG A 140 -7.02 4.53 8.83
CA ARG A 140 -7.60 5.72 9.47
C ARG A 140 -6.71 6.95 9.32
N GLY A 141 -5.80 6.91 8.35
CA GLY A 141 -4.75 7.91 8.16
C GLY A 141 -3.53 7.65 9.03
N ASP A 142 -2.72 8.69 9.19
CA ASP A 142 -1.49 8.64 9.97
C ASP A 142 -1.78 8.42 11.45
N LEU A 143 -1.18 7.38 12.03
CA LEU A 143 -1.35 7.04 13.43
C LEU A 143 -0.01 7.01 14.15
N GLU A 144 0.10 7.80 15.23
CA GLU A 144 1.26 7.73 16.11
C GLU A 144 1.14 6.50 17.03
N LEU A 145 2.06 5.55 16.89
CA LEU A 145 2.10 4.31 17.65
C LEU A 145 3.38 4.20 18.49
N PRO A 146 3.34 3.51 19.65
CA PRO A 146 4.53 3.04 20.33
C PRO A 146 5.41 2.25 19.35
N ALA A 147 6.69 2.60 19.30
CA ALA A 147 7.63 2.05 18.34
C ALA A 147 8.99 1.82 18.97
N TRP A 148 9.67 0.76 18.51
CA TRP A 148 11.10 0.61 18.74
C TRP A 148 11.84 1.49 17.75
N LEU A 149 12.62 2.44 18.27
CA LEU A 149 13.50 3.30 17.51
C LEU A 149 14.90 2.67 17.54
N PHE A 150 15.29 2.08 16.43
CA PHE A 150 16.58 1.43 16.25
C PHE A 150 17.57 2.36 15.58
N ARG A 151 18.71 2.60 16.23
CA ARG A 151 19.82 3.34 15.63
C ARG A 151 20.78 2.38 14.95
N SER A 152 21.09 2.59 13.68
CA SER A 152 22.11 1.83 12.97
C SER A 152 23.52 2.28 13.31
N SER A 153 24.52 1.46 13.00
CA SER A 153 25.94 1.82 13.09
C SER A 153 26.32 3.00 12.18
N PHE A 154 25.51 3.30 11.16
CA PHE A 154 25.65 4.48 10.29
C PHE A 154 24.98 5.74 10.87
N GLY A 155 24.23 5.61 11.98
CA GLY A 155 23.59 6.70 12.69
C GLY A 155 22.16 7.02 12.24
N SER A 156 21.63 6.34 11.22
CA SER A 156 20.20 6.42 10.84
C SER A 156 19.31 5.81 11.94
N VAL A 157 18.06 6.27 12.01
CA VAL A 157 17.07 5.78 12.97
C VAL A 157 15.87 5.21 12.22
N TYR A 158 15.54 3.96 12.52
CA TYR A 158 14.39 3.24 11.98
C TYR A 158 13.36 2.99 13.08
N ALA A 159 12.08 3.09 12.74
CA ALA A 159 10.98 2.80 13.63
C ALA A 159 10.23 1.55 13.19
N TRP A 160 9.99 0.65 14.15
CA TRP A 160 9.13 -0.52 13.98
C TRP A 160 8.00 -0.48 15.03
N PRO A 161 6.73 -0.77 14.68
CA PRO A 161 5.65 -0.76 15.65
C PRO A 161 5.96 -1.72 16.82
N ALA A 162 5.95 -1.19 18.04
CA ALA A 162 6.14 -1.98 19.25
C ALA A 162 4.83 -2.64 19.71
N VAL A 163 3.69 -2.26 19.15
CA VAL A 163 2.39 -2.87 19.44
C VAL A 163 2.38 -4.34 18.99
N THR A 164 1.77 -5.25 19.76
CA THR A 164 1.67 -6.66 19.36
C THR A 164 0.97 -6.86 18.02
N PRO A 165 1.39 -7.85 17.21
CA PRO A 165 0.73 -8.22 15.95
C PRO A 165 -0.80 -8.36 16.04
N ALA A 166 -1.32 -8.87 17.16
CA ALA A 166 -2.75 -9.08 17.37
C ALA A 166 -3.61 -7.79 17.39
N ALA A 167 -3.00 -6.63 17.56
CA ALA A 167 -3.69 -5.33 17.45
C ALA A 167 -3.97 -4.94 15.99
N PHE A 168 -3.25 -5.56 15.06
CA PHE A 168 -3.33 -5.27 13.64
C PHE A 168 -4.17 -6.33 12.92
N TRP A 169 -4.87 -5.90 11.88
CA TRP A 169 -5.54 -6.84 10.99
C TRP A 169 -4.51 -7.75 10.32
N LYS A 170 -4.86 -9.04 10.18
CA LYS A 170 -3.95 -10.09 9.66
C LYS A 170 -2.56 -10.09 10.32
N GLN A 171 -2.50 -9.87 11.64
CA GLN A 171 -1.25 -9.88 12.41
C GLN A 171 -0.22 -8.82 11.93
N GLY A 172 -0.69 -7.74 11.31
CA GLY A 172 0.15 -6.65 10.85
C GLY A 172 0.81 -6.92 9.50
N GLU A 173 0.18 -7.76 8.67
CA GLU A 173 0.37 -7.71 7.22
C GLU A 173 0.16 -6.27 6.73
N VAL A 174 1.05 -5.83 5.84
CA VAL A 174 0.98 -4.50 5.23
C VAL A 174 0.29 -4.57 3.88
N ILE A 175 -0.55 -3.57 3.63
CA ILE A 175 -1.22 -3.40 2.35
C ILE A 175 -0.47 -2.35 1.55
N ASP A 176 -0.28 -2.62 0.26
CA ASP A 176 0.08 -1.58 -0.70
C ASP A 176 -1.21 -0.88 -1.13
N GLY A 177 -1.38 0.37 -0.69
CA GLY A 177 -2.55 1.19 -1.00
C GLY A 177 -2.22 2.14 -2.13
N SER A 178 -2.82 1.92 -3.30
CA SER A 178 -2.66 2.77 -4.50
C SER A 178 -3.61 3.97 -4.52
N HIS A 179 -4.65 3.93 -3.70
CA HIS A 179 -5.72 4.92 -3.61
C HIS A 179 -5.72 5.59 -2.24
N HIS A 180 -6.31 6.79 -2.15
CA HIS A 180 -6.48 7.52 -0.89
C HIS A 180 -7.86 8.12 -0.81
N ALA A 181 -8.39 8.29 0.39
CA ALA A 181 -9.61 9.05 0.61
C ALA A 181 -9.44 10.00 1.78
N LYS A 182 -10.21 11.08 1.76
CA LYS A 182 -10.30 12.03 2.87
C LYS A 182 -11.75 12.33 3.20
N THR A 183 -12.00 12.67 4.47
CA THR A 183 -13.34 13.00 4.96
C THR A 183 -13.30 13.90 6.18
N SER A 184 -14.34 14.70 6.39
CA SER A 184 -14.50 15.52 7.60
C SER A 184 -15.53 14.94 8.57
N ASP A 185 -16.54 14.23 8.06
CA ASP A 185 -17.70 13.74 8.82
C ASP A 185 -17.91 12.22 8.70
N GLY A 186 -17.09 11.54 7.88
CA GLY A 186 -17.20 10.12 7.57
C GLY A 186 -18.34 9.79 6.60
N VAL A 187 -19.12 10.77 6.14
CA VAL A 187 -20.26 10.60 5.22
C VAL A 187 -19.89 11.11 3.84
N GLU A 188 -19.30 12.30 3.77
CA GLU A 188 -18.78 12.90 2.55
C GLU A 188 -17.29 12.57 2.43
N LEU A 189 -16.98 11.72 1.46
CA LEU A 189 -15.63 11.29 1.13
C LEU A 189 -15.18 11.98 -0.15
N GLU A 190 -13.92 12.38 -0.22
CA GLU A 190 -13.24 12.64 -1.48
C GLU A 190 -12.27 11.49 -1.72
N VAL A 191 -12.55 10.66 -2.72
CA VAL A 191 -11.81 9.42 -3.00
C VAL A 191 -10.96 9.60 -4.25
N GLU A 192 -9.65 9.37 -4.13
CA GLU A 192 -8.69 9.39 -5.22
C GLU A 192 -8.76 8.09 -6.03
N LEU A 193 -9.25 8.19 -7.26
CA LEU A 193 -9.42 7.06 -8.18
C LEU A 193 -8.74 7.38 -9.52
N GLY A 194 -8.64 6.39 -10.39
CA GLY A 194 -8.18 6.59 -11.77
C GLY A 194 -9.06 7.61 -12.49
N ALA A 195 -8.42 8.64 -13.05
CA ALA A 195 -9.08 9.65 -13.87
C ALA A 195 -9.59 9.02 -15.17
N ALA A 196 -10.67 9.60 -15.71
CA ALA A 196 -11.18 9.16 -17.00
C ALA A 196 -10.07 9.29 -18.09
N PRO A 197 -9.99 8.34 -19.03
CA PRO A 197 -9.09 8.45 -20.17
C PRO A 197 -9.33 9.75 -20.93
N SER A 198 -8.26 10.42 -21.36
CA SER A 198 -8.41 11.60 -22.21
C SER A 198 -8.83 11.16 -23.61
N PRO A 199 -9.65 11.97 -24.31
CA PRO A 199 -9.94 11.72 -25.71
C PRO A 199 -8.65 11.68 -26.53
N CYS A 200 -8.65 10.83 -27.55
CA CYS A 200 -7.57 10.68 -28.52
C CYS A 200 -7.48 11.91 -29.43
N HIS A 201 -8.64 12.38 -29.86
CA HIS A 201 -8.77 13.49 -30.79
C HIS A 201 -9.57 14.65 -30.18
N PRO A 202 -9.27 15.91 -30.52
CA PRO A 202 -9.96 17.08 -29.95
C PRO A 202 -11.47 17.13 -30.20
N ASP A 203 -11.96 16.41 -31.20
CA ASP A 203 -13.37 16.31 -31.60
C ASP A 203 -14.12 15.17 -30.91
N GLU A 204 -13.44 14.30 -30.17
CA GLU A 204 -14.08 13.24 -29.39
C GLU A 204 -14.69 13.81 -28.09
N THR A 205 -15.87 13.29 -27.73
CA THR A 205 -16.46 13.59 -26.42
C THR A 205 -15.66 12.88 -25.33
N PRO A 206 -15.15 13.60 -24.30
CA PRO A 206 -14.42 12.97 -23.21
C PRO A 206 -15.26 11.94 -22.47
N ALA A 207 -14.65 10.80 -22.13
CA ALA A 207 -15.25 9.89 -21.17
C ALA A 207 -15.29 10.54 -19.77
N VAL A 208 -16.27 10.13 -18.97
CA VAL A 208 -16.44 10.58 -17.58
C VAL A 208 -16.47 9.36 -16.67
N ASN A 209 -15.72 9.41 -15.59
CA ASN A 209 -15.77 8.40 -14.54
C ASN A 209 -16.77 8.85 -13.47
N GLU A 210 -17.67 7.95 -13.10
CA GLU A 210 -18.59 8.12 -11.97
C GLU A 210 -18.27 7.09 -10.90
N PRO A 211 -18.14 7.48 -9.61
CA PRO A 211 -17.97 6.52 -8.54
C PRO A 211 -19.26 5.72 -8.34
N VAL A 212 -19.12 4.42 -8.16
CA VAL A 212 -20.22 3.50 -7.80
C VAL A 212 -19.97 3.01 -6.39
N VAL A 213 -20.98 3.13 -5.51
CA VAL A 213 -20.84 2.82 -4.08
C VAL A 213 -21.72 1.63 -3.73
N THR A 214 -21.14 0.62 -3.12
CA THR A 214 -21.86 -0.49 -2.49
C THR A 214 -21.54 -0.52 -1.00
N GLU A 215 -22.53 -0.22 -0.16
CA GLU A 215 -22.36 -0.23 1.29
C GLU A 215 -22.88 -1.51 1.92
N THR A 216 -22.10 -2.07 2.83
CA THR A 216 -22.49 -3.22 3.66
C THR A 216 -22.40 -2.85 5.14
N GLU A 217 -22.66 -3.83 6.01
CA GLU A 217 -22.46 -3.68 7.46
C GLU A 217 -20.98 -3.53 7.83
N THR A 218 -20.08 -4.20 7.11
CA THR A 218 -18.65 -4.34 7.44
C THR A 218 -17.72 -3.51 6.56
N SER A 219 -18.15 -3.13 5.36
CA SER A 219 -17.34 -2.44 4.36
C SER A 219 -18.13 -1.43 3.53
N VAL A 220 -17.40 -0.56 2.85
CA VAL A 220 -17.90 0.29 1.77
C VAL A 220 -17.02 0.02 0.57
N VAL A 221 -17.60 -0.44 -0.54
CA VAL A 221 -16.86 -0.71 -1.76
C VAL A 221 -17.12 0.39 -2.77
N ILE A 222 -16.04 0.94 -3.32
CA ILE A 222 -16.03 1.99 -4.32
C ILE A 222 -15.52 1.41 -5.63
N GLY A 223 -16.38 1.39 -6.63
CA GLY A 223 -16.02 1.13 -8.03
C GLY A 223 -16.00 2.41 -8.85
N VAL A 224 -15.55 2.28 -10.09
CA VAL A 224 -15.61 3.36 -11.08
C VAL A 224 -16.38 2.86 -12.29
N ARG A 225 -17.39 3.61 -12.69
CA ARG A 225 -18.10 3.40 -13.96
C ARG A 225 -17.71 4.48 -14.94
N THR A 226 -17.11 4.09 -16.06
CA THR A 226 -16.80 5.01 -17.15
C THR A 226 -18.00 5.14 -18.09
N ILE A 227 -18.40 6.37 -18.37
CA ILE A 227 -19.45 6.75 -19.31
C ILE A 227 -18.83 7.45 -20.51
N GLY A 228 -19.24 7.04 -21.72
CA GLY A 228 -18.72 7.58 -22.97
C GLY A 228 -17.75 6.63 -23.68
N THR A 229 -17.13 7.11 -24.74
CA THR A 229 -16.21 6.32 -25.56
C THR A 229 -14.77 6.49 -25.05
N VAL A 230 -14.11 5.38 -24.78
CA VAL A 230 -12.68 5.36 -24.45
C VAL A 230 -11.89 5.04 -25.70
N GLY A 231 -11.16 6.03 -26.23
CA GLY A 231 -10.30 5.84 -27.40
C GLY A 231 -9.04 5.02 -27.07
N GLN A 232 -8.56 4.23 -28.04
CA GLN A 232 -7.37 3.38 -27.89
C GLN A 232 -6.08 4.14 -28.23
N CYS A 233 -5.73 5.16 -27.44
CA CYS A 233 -4.49 5.92 -27.64
C CYS A 233 -3.35 5.44 -26.74
N ALA A 234 -2.13 5.39 -27.29
CA ALA A 234 -0.93 5.09 -26.53
C ALA A 234 -0.68 6.07 -25.35
N ARG A 235 -1.20 7.32 -25.43
CA ARG A 235 -1.16 8.30 -24.33
C ARG A 235 -2.04 7.91 -23.12
N ALA A 236 -2.84 6.86 -23.20
CA ALA A 236 -3.61 6.31 -22.09
C ALA A 236 -2.77 5.46 -21.12
N ALA A 237 -1.49 5.21 -21.42
CA ALA A 237 -0.62 4.36 -20.59
C ALA A 237 -0.05 5.06 -19.32
N ILE A 238 -0.37 6.34 -19.08
CA ILE A 238 0.04 7.05 -17.86
C ILE A 238 -1.12 7.04 -16.88
N TYR A 239 -0.91 6.45 -15.70
CA TYR A 239 -1.86 6.55 -14.61
C TYR A 239 -2.01 8.01 -14.18
N ARG A 240 -3.26 8.50 -14.18
CA ARG A 240 -3.62 9.81 -13.68
C ARG A 240 -4.70 9.60 -12.64
N SER A 241 -4.53 10.16 -11.46
CA SER A 241 -5.55 10.12 -10.43
C SER A 241 -6.38 11.41 -10.42
N GLN A 242 -7.60 11.30 -9.91
CA GLN A 242 -8.50 12.41 -9.64
C GLN A 242 -9.33 12.10 -8.39
N TYR A 243 -9.66 13.14 -7.61
CA TYR A 243 -10.60 13.01 -6.50
C TYR A 243 -12.05 13.05 -6.99
N TYR A 244 -12.83 12.07 -6.56
CA TYR A 244 -14.26 11.96 -6.82
C TYR A 244 -15.04 12.14 -5.51
N PRO A 245 -16.05 13.02 -5.49
CA PRO A 245 -16.92 13.16 -4.33
C PRO A 245 -17.82 11.91 -4.22
N VAL A 246 -17.84 11.32 -3.05
CA VAL A 246 -18.62 10.13 -2.72
C VAL A 246 -19.43 10.43 -1.46
N LYS A 247 -20.74 10.18 -1.52
CA LYS A 247 -21.63 10.35 -0.38
C LYS A 247 -22.16 9.00 0.10
N LEU A 248 -21.89 8.68 1.36
CA LEU A 248 -22.39 7.48 2.01
C LEU A 248 -23.79 7.71 2.61
N SER A 249 -24.55 6.64 2.76
CA SER A 249 -25.84 6.60 3.44
C SER A 249 -25.72 6.72 4.96
N ARG A 250 -24.56 6.35 5.52
CA ARG A 250 -24.20 6.53 6.94
C ARG A 250 -22.68 6.71 7.08
N PRO A 251 -22.18 7.28 8.20
CA PRO A 251 -20.75 7.49 8.39
C PRO A 251 -19.95 6.18 8.24
N LEU A 252 -18.76 6.23 7.65
CA LEU A 252 -17.88 5.08 7.43
C LEU A 252 -17.66 4.29 8.74
N GLY A 253 -17.40 5.01 9.83
CA GLY A 253 -17.28 4.44 11.17
C GLY A 253 -16.18 3.39 11.25
N SER A 254 -16.50 2.22 11.78
CA SER A 254 -15.57 1.09 11.88
C SER A 254 -15.39 0.29 10.57
N ARG A 255 -16.12 0.63 9.50
CA ARG A 255 -16.01 -0.11 8.24
C ARG A 255 -14.68 0.19 7.55
N VAL A 256 -14.28 -0.69 6.64
CA VAL A 256 -13.17 -0.43 5.73
C VAL A 256 -13.69 0.08 4.39
N LEU A 257 -12.98 1.04 3.80
CA LEU A 257 -13.20 1.48 2.42
C LEU A 257 -12.38 0.58 1.49
N VAL A 258 -12.98 0.04 0.45
CA VAL A 258 -12.35 -0.95 -0.45
C VAL A 258 -12.53 -0.52 -1.90
N PHE A 259 -11.49 -0.68 -2.71
CA PHE A 259 -11.59 -0.46 -4.15
C PHE A 259 -12.11 -1.71 -4.85
N GLU A 260 -13.09 -1.56 -5.75
CA GLU A 260 -13.77 -2.69 -6.39
C GLU A 260 -12.85 -3.53 -7.29
N GLU A 261 -11.96 -2.87 -8.05
CA GLU A 261 -11.19 -3.51 -9.12
C GLU A 261 -10.19 -4.54 -8.59
N ASP A 262 -9.49 -4.21 -7.51
CA ASP A 262 -8.42 -5.04 -6.93
C ASP A 262 -8.68 -5.47 -5.48
N SER A 263 -9.83 -5.10 -4.91
CA SER A 263 -10.22 -5.38 -3.52
C SER A 263 -9.24 -4.83 -2.47
N THR A 264 -8.41 -3.85 -2.83
CA THR A 264 -7.48 -3.21 -1.89
C THR A 264 -8.23 -2.28 -0.92
N ILE A 265 -7.72 -2.16 0.31
CA ILE A 265 -8.26 -1.21 1.28
C ILE A 265 -7.76 0.19 0.92
N ILE A 266 -8.66 1.17 0.89
CA ILE A 266 -8.35 2.57 0.68
C ILE A 266 -8.19 3.23 2.06
N PRO A 267 -7.00 3.77 2.41
CA PRO A 267 -6.83 4.55 3.63
C PRO A 267 -7.67 5.82 3.60
N VAL A 268 -8.33 6.12 4.73
CA VAL A 268 -9.19 7.30 4.88
C VAL A 268 -8.62 8.22 5.95
N THR A 269 -8.16 9.40 5.53
CA THR A 269 -7.67 10.46 6.43
C THR A 269 -8.79 11.40 6.84
N ARG A 270 -8.69 11.97 8.05
CA ARG A 270 -9.54 13.10 8.45
C ARG A 270 -8.89 14.42 8.03
N ASN A 271 -9.68 15.31 7.44
CA ASN A 271 -9.27 16.69 7.15
C ASN A 271 -9.19 17.54 8.43
#